data_AF-A0A3R7GVL3-F1
#
_entry.id   AF-A0A3R7GVL3-F1
#
_cell.length_a   1.000
_cell.length_b   1.000
_cell.length_c   1.000
_cell.angle_alpha   90.00
_cell.angle_beta   90.00
_cell.angle_gamma   90.00
#
_symmetry.space_group_name_H-M   'P 1'
#
loop_
_entity.id
_entity.type
_entity.pdbx_description
1 polymer ?
#
loop_
_entity_poly.entity_id
_entity_poly.type
_entity_poly.pdbx_seq_one_letter_code
_entity_poly.pdbx_strand_id
1 'polypeptide(L)'
;MNGCRGLVYEANNTVTQLTAGTPFGVEWVIQAPHPGTMVLSVVKPSTDSADGTITYKSVAELLTIDPFAVNSNDNTSTTATIPTSVTGCESAGDCALQFYWHSDLASQTYPTCADIVLTGSAPSVTTDASKATIATATIAPEATANEAEAKKITPEKCTRRQRRLTRAMN
;
A
#
# COMPACT_ATOMS: atom_id res chain seq x y z
N MET A 1 -19.59 -2.82 2.77
CA MET A 1 -18.96 -1.51 2.57
C MET A 1 -18.45 -1.50 1.13
N ASN A 2 -19.20 -0.90 0.20
CA ASN A 2 -18.97 -1.10 -1.24
C ASN A 2 -17.88 -0.16 -1.77
N GLY A 3 -16.64 -0.55 -1.50
CA GLY A 3 -15.55 -0.54 -2.47
C GLY A 3 -14.79 0.77 -2.68
N CYS A 4 -13.47 0.61 -2.78
CA CYS A 4 -12.61 1.43 -3.61
C CYS A 4 -13.20 1.44 -5.03
N ARG A 5 -14.01 2.44 -5.40
CA ARG A 5 -14.73 2.41 -6.67
C ARG A 5 -13.74 2.29 -7.84
N GLY A 6 -13.83 1.20 -8.60
CA GLY A 6 -13.29 1.11 -9.96
C GLY A 6 -11.77 0.93 -10.08
N LEU A 7 -11.05 0.65 -9.00
CA LEU A 7 -9.66 0.23 -9.09
C LEU A 7 -9.62 -1.24 -8.69
N VAL A 8 -9.77 -2.12 -9.69
CA VAL A 8 -9.02 -3.37 -9.66
C VAL A 8 -7.56 -2.94 -9.63
N TYR A 9 -6.74 -3.61 -8.82
CA TYR A 9 -5.31 -3.37 -8.89
C TYR A 9 -4.85 -3.53 -10.34
N GLU A 10 -4.24 -2.48 -10.90
CA GLU A 10 -3.63 -2.50 -12.21
C GLU A 10 -2.11 -2.49 -12.02
N ALA A 11 -1.39 -3.31 -12.77
CA ALA A 11 0.05 -3.48 -12.60
C ALA A 11 0.87 -2.19 -12.83
N ASN A 12 0.29 -1.17 -13.45
CA ASN A 12 0.89 0.13 -13.70
C ASN A 12 0.51 1.19 -12.64
N ASN A 13 -0.31 0.87 -11.64
CA ASN A 13 -0.63 1.79 -10.57
C ASN A 13 0.55 2.00 -9.64
N THR A 14 0.60 3.19 -9.02
CA THR A 14 1.56 3.46 -7.95
C THR A 14 1.13 2.72 -6.69
N VAL A 15 2.06 1.95 -6.12
CA VAL A 15 1.85 1.21 -4.87
C VAL A 15 2.64 1.89 -3.76
N THR A 16 1.97 2.19 -2.65
CA THR A 16 2.58 2.85 -1.50
C THR A 16 3.20 1.81 -0.57
N GLN A 17 4.49 1.93 -0.30
CA GLN A 17 5.17 1.08 0.69
C GLN A 17 4.97 1.66 2.09
N LEU A 18 4.46 0.85 3.01
CA LEU A 18 4.30 1.21 4.42
C LEU A 18 4.93 0.14 5.32
N THR A 19 5.21 0.52 6.56
CA THR A 19 5.73 -0.40 7.58
C THR A 19 4.73 -0.50 8.72
N ALA A 20 4.28 -1.72 9.02
CA ALA A 20 3.36 -1.95 10.13
C ALA A 20 4.00 -1.53 11.46
N GLY A 21 3.21 -0.97 12.37
CA GLY A 21 3.66 -0.39 13.63
C GLY A 21 4.37 0.97 13.50
N THR A 22 4.58 1.48 12.29
CA THR A 22 5.22 2.78 12.06
C THR A 22 4.17 3.84 11.67
N PRO A 23 4.18 5.03 12.30
CA PRO A 23 3.32 6.13 11.88
C PRO A 23 3.62 6.59 10.46
N PHE A 24 2.57 6.90 9.70
CA PHE A 24 2.67 7.51 8.37
C PHE A 24 1.71 8.69 8.25
N GLY A 25 2.07 9.66 7.39
CA GLY A 25 1.24 10.82 7.11
C GLY A 25 0.09 10.46 6.17
N VAL A 26 -1.08 11.03 6.44
CA VAL A 26 -2.24 10.98 5.55
C VAL A 26 -2.63 12.41 5.24
N GLU A 27 -2.66 12.74 3.96
CA GLU A 27 -2.97 14.08 3.46
C GLU A 27 -4.23 14.03 2.59
N TRP A 28 -5.05 15.07 2.68
CA TRP A 28 -6.23 15.22 1.85
C TRP A 28 -6.53 16.69 1.56
N VAL A 29 -7.34 16.88 0.53
CA VAL A 29 -7.80 18.17 0.05
C VAL A 29 -9.32 18.15 -0.03
N ILE A 30 -9.98 19.08 0.65
CA ILE A 30 -11.45 19.23 0.61
C ILE A 30 -11.82 20.46 -0.20
N GLN A 31 -12.26 20.22 -1.43
CA GLN A 31 -12.72 21.27 -2.34
C GLN A 31 -14.16 21.71 -2.03
N ALA A 32 -15.04 20.77 -1.70
CA ALA A 32 -16.44 21.05 -1.34
C ALA A 32 -16.75 20.42 0.03
N PRO A 33 -16.88 21.22 1.10
CA PRO A 33 -17.10 20.68 2.45
C PRO A 33 -18.53 20.18 2.64
N HIS A 34 -18.64 18.91 3.01
CA HIS A 34 -19.87 18.27 3.45
C HIS A 34 -19.63 17.62 4.83
N PRO A 35 -19.99 18.30 5.94
CA PRO A 35 -19.81 17.75 7.28
C PRO A 35 -20.31 16.32 7.38
N GLY A 36 -19.49 15.44 7.96
CA GLY A 36 -19.79 14.02 8.07
C GLY A 36 -18.71 13.27 8.82
N THR A 37 -18.55 11.99 8.55
CA THR A 37 -17.58 11.12 9.22
C THR A 37 -16.57 10.61 8.20
N MET A 38 -15.28 10.66 8.55
CA MET A 38 -14.21 10.01 7.79
C MET A 38 -13.66 8.83 8.56
N VAL A 39 -13.51 7.70 7.86
CA VAL A 39 -12.91 6.47 8.38
C VAL A 39 -11.76 6.06 7.45
N LEU A 40 -10.57 5.93 8.00
CA LEU A 40 -9.40 5.37 7.33
C LEU A 40 -9.28 3.89 7.73
N SER A 41 -9.18 3.00 6.76
CA SER A 41 -9.08 1.56 6.99
C SER A 41 -8.09 0.88 6.07
N VAL A 42 -7.51 -0.24 6.50
CA VAL A 42 -6.91 -1.22 5.57
C VAL A 42 -8.01 -2.14 5.09
N VAL A 43 -8.13 -2.30 3.78
CA VAL A 43 -9.11 -3.18 3.14
C VAL A 43 -8.43 -4.21 2.25
N LYS A 44 -9.05 -5.38 2.11
CA LYS A 44 -8.62 -6.46 1.20
C LYS A 44 -9.66 -6.69 0.11
N PRO A 45 -9.26 -6.96 -1.15
CA PRO A 45 -10.19 -7.33 -2.19
C PRO A 45 -10.86 -8.68 -1.86
N SER A 46 -12.12 -8.80 -2.23
CA SER A 46 -12.93 -10.01 -2.06
C SER A 46 -13.86 -10.12 -3.26
N THR A 47 -13.77 -11.21 -4.01
CA THR A 47 -14.67 -11.45 -5.12
C THR A 47 -16.00 -12.00 -4.61
N ASP A 48 -17.11 -11.39 -5.02
CA ASP A 48 -18.44 -11.94 -4.83
C ASP A 48 -18.59 -13.17 -5.73
N SER A 49 -18.92 -14.31 -5.14
CA SER A 49 -19.08 -15.58 -5.84
C SER A 49 -20.29 -15.61 -6.77
N ALA A 50 -21.28 -14.74 -6.57
CA ALA A 50 -22.52 -14.76 -7.35
C ALA A 50 -22.36 -14.10 -8.73
N ASP A 51 -21.60 -13.02 -8.82
CA ASP A 51 -21.48 -12.20 -10.04
C ASP A 51 -20.02 -11.88 -10.44
N GLY A 52 -19.04 -12.29 -9.63
CA GLY A 52 -17.62 -12.00 -9.87
C GLY A 52 -17.21 -10.57 -9.50
N THR A 53 -18.09 -9.79 -8.87
CA THR A 53 -17.81 -8.41 -8.49
C THR A 53 -16.70 -8.36 -7.45
N ILE A 54 -15.65 -7.58 -7.70
CA ILE A 54 -14.61 -7.32 -6.69
C ILE A 54 -15.14 -6.29 -5.70
N THR A 55 -15.27 -6.72 -4.45
CA THR A 55 -15.60 -5.91 -3.29
C THR A 55 -14.37 -5.75 -2.40
N TYR A 56 -14.48 -4.94 -1.35
CA TYR A 56 -13.40 -4.74 -0.39
C TYR A 56 -13.92 -4.95 1.04
N LYS A 57 -13.15 -5.69 1.85
CA LYS A 57 -13.45 -5.95 3.26
C LYS A 57 -12.45 -5.22 4.13
N SER A 58 -12.92 -4.42 5.09
CA SER A 58 -12.04 -3.82 6.10
C SER A 58 -11.47 -4.90 7.00
N VAL A 59 -10.15 -4.88 7.16
CA VAL A 59 -9.40 -5.77 8.06
C VAL A 59 -8.79 -5.01 9.24
N ALA A 60 -8.72 -3.68 9.16
CA ALA A 60 -8.35 -2.81 10.28
C ALA A 60 -8.90 -1.40 10.05
N GLU A 61 -9.56 -0.82 11.05
CA GLU A 61 -9.82 0.61 11.11
C GLU A 61 -8.62 1.30 11.79
N LEU A 62 -8.12 2.36 11.18
CA LEU A 62 -6.89 3.05 11.61
C LEU A 62 -7.19 4.38 12.30
N LEU A 63 -8.19 5.09 11.81
CA LEU A 63 -8.54 6.43 12.26
C LEU A 63 -9.99 6.74 11.89
N THR A 64 -10.71 7.37 12.80
CA THR A 64 -12.01 7.98 12.54
C THR A 64 -11.98 9.44 12.94
N ILE A 65 -12.48 10.33 12.07
CA ILE A 65 -12.64 11.76 12.32
C ILE A 65 -14.12 12.12 12.18
N ASP A 66 -14.68 12.71 13.24
CA ASP A 66 -16.05 13.19 13.30
C ASP A 66 -16.13 14.43 14.22
N PRO A 67 -16.54 15.62 13.73
CA PRO A 67 -16.95 15.89 12.36
C PRO A 67 -15.75 16.06 11.42
N PHE A 68 -15.85 15.48 10.23
CA PHE A 68 -14.92 15.64 9.11
C PHE A 68 -15.47 16.63 8.07
N ALA A 69 -14.58 17.25 7.28
CA ALA A 69 -14.92 18.15 6.18
C ALA A 69 -15.86 19.31 6.56
N VAL A 70 -15.68 19.88 7.76
CA VAL A 70 -16.44 21.05 8.24
C VAL A 70 -16.11 22.34 7.49
N ASN A 71 -14.93 22.42 6.87
CA ASN A 71 -14.46 23.54 6.06
C ASN A 71 -13.73 23.00 4.82
N SER A 72 -13.68 23.82 3.75
CA SER A 72 -12.74 23.57 2.65
C SER A 72 -11.31 23.72 3.15
N ASN A 73 -10.39 23.00 2.50
CA ASN A 73 -8.97 23.09 2.78
C ASN A 73 -8.15 22.59 1.60
N ASP A 74 -7.00 23.21 1.39
CA ASP A 74 -6.12 22.86 0.27
C ASP A 74 -4.99 21.89 0.66
N ASN A 75 -4.80 21.63 1.96
CA ASN A 75 -3.80 20.69 2.45
C ASN A 75 -3.96 20.39 3.96
N THR A 76 -4.86 19.47 4.32
CA THR A 76 -4.98 19.00 5.72
C THR A 76 -4.32 17.64 5.86
N SER A 77 -3.66 17.41 6.99
CA SER A 77 -2.99 16.15 7.26
C SER A 77 -3.23 15.64 8.68
N THR A 78 -3.00 14.35 8.85
CA THR A 78 -2.94 13.66 10.14
C THR A 78 -1.92 12.53 10.06
N THR A 79 -1.72 11.82 11.16
CA THR A 79 -0.94 10.58 11.19
C THR A 79 -1.82 9.38 11.50
N ALA A 80 -1.54 8.25 10.85
CA ALA A 80 -2.13 6.97 11.18
C ALA A 80 -1.04 5.91 11.37
N THR A 81 -1.37 4.77 11.95
CA THR A 81 -0.45 3.63 12.12
C THR A 81 -1.20 2.35 11.81
N ILE A 82 -0.65 1.52 10.93
CA ILE A 82 -1.20 0.19 10.65
C ILE A 82 -0.73 -0.77 11.74
N PRO A 83 -1.62 -1.48 12.45
CA PRO A 83 -1.23 -2.45 13.47
C PRO A 83 -0.36 -3.57 12.89
N THR A 84 0.60 -4.07 13.66
CA THR A 84 1.46 -5.21 13.27
C THR A 84 0.71 -6.54 13.14
N SER A 85 -0.53 -6.60 13.62
CA SER A 85 -1.44 -7.74 13.44
C SER A 85 -2.05 -7.83 12.05
N VAL A 86 -1.97 -6.78 11.23
CA VAL A 86 -2.41 -6.82 9.83
C VAL A 86 -1.38 -7.59 9.01
N THR A 87 -1.78 -8.70 8.41
CA THR A 87 -0.92 -9.62 7.64
C THR A 87 -1.52 -9.89 6.27
N GLY A 88 -0.75 -10.43 5.32
CA GLY A 88 -1.28 -10.79 3.99
C GLY A 88 -1.51 -9.54 3.14
N CYS A 89 -0.59 -8.58 3.20
CA CYS A 89 -0.55 -7.33 2.46
C CYS A 89 0.85 -7.10 1.86
N GLU A 90 1.64 -8.16 1.66
CA GLU A 90 3.06 -8.07 1.30
C GLU A 90 3.26 -7.88 -0.21
N SER A 91 2.24 -8.14 -1.03
CA SER A 91 2.26 -7.95 -2.49
C SER A 91 1.26 -6.91 -2.96
N ALA A 92 1.60 -6.25 -4.07
CA ALA A 92 0.72 -5.28 -4.69
C ALA A 92 -0.61 -5.93 -5.10
N GLY A 93 -1.72 -5.26 -4.76
CA GLY A 93 -3.07 -5.78 -4.95
C GLY A 93 -3.61 -6.62 -3.79
N ASP A 94 -2.80 -6.99 -2.79
CA ASP A 94 -3.29 -7.71 -1.61
C ASP A 94 -4.15 -6.82 -0.70
N CYS A 95 -3.77 -5.55 -0.58
CA CYS A 95 -4.42 -4.59 0.32
C CYS A 95 -4.43 -3.18 -0.27
N ALA A 96 -5.40 -2.39 0.18
CA ALA A 96 -5.47 -0.96 -0.07
C ALA A 96 -5.75 -0.20 1.23
N LEU A 97 -5.28 1.04 1.32
CA LEU A 97 -5.78 2.02 2.28
C LEU A 97 -7.07 2.62 1.71
N GLN A 98 -8.17 2.50 2.44
CA GLN A 98 -9.44 3.13 2.10
C GLN A 98 -9.64 4.37 2.96
N PHE A 99 -9.79 5.52 2.30
CA PHE A 99 -10.30 6.76 2.86
C PHE A 99 -11.79 6.83 2.55
N TYR A 100 -12.63 6.56 3.54
CA TYR A 100 -14.08 6.56 3.42
C TYR A 100 -14.65 7.80 4.08
N TRP A 101 -15.31 8.67 3.31
CA TRP A 101 -16.03 9.82 3.86
C TRP A 101 -17.51 9.73 3.54
N HIS A 102 -18.37 9.80 4.55
CA HIS A 102 -19.81 9.86 4.39
C HIS A 102 -20.39 11.11 5.05
N SER A 103 -21.35 11.74 4.40
CA SER A 103 -22.12 12.86 4.95
C SER A 103 -23.61 12.55 4.83
N ASP A 104 -24.29 12.46 5.97
CA ASP A 104 -25.75 12.35 6.02
C ASP A 104 -26.41 13.62 5.44
N LEU A 105 -25.83 14.79 5.75
CA LEU A 105 -26.32 16.10 5.31
C LEU A 105 -26.36 16.20 3.78
N ALA A 106 -25.31 15.72 3.11
CA ALA A 106 -25.26 15.70 1.65
C ALA A 106 -25.84 14.42 1.04
N SER A 107 -26.17 13.41 1.87
CA SER A 107 -26.55 12.05 1.46
C SER A 107 -25.56 11.44 0.45
N GLN A 108 -24.26 11.65 0.70
CA GLN A 108 -23.19 11.32 -0.23
C GLN A 108 -22.05 10.57 0.45
N THR A 109 -21.41 9.69 -0.31
CA THR A 109 -20.29 8.87 0.13
C THR A 109 -19.15 8.96 -0.87
N TYR A 110 -17.95 9.21 -0.37
CA TYR A 110 -16.72 9.40 -1.11
C TYR A 110 -15.67 8.38 -0.64
N PRO A 111 -15.64 7.16 -1.20
CA PRO A 111 -14.59 6.21 -0.95
C PRO A 111 -13.43 6.40 -1.95
N THR A 112 -12.23 6.68 -1.44
CA THR A 112 -10.99 6.70 -2.22
C THR A 112 -10.04 5.65 -1.69
N CYS A 113 -9.22 5.05 -2.56
CA CYS A 113 -8.22 4.07 -2.12
C CYS A 113 -6.85 4.27 -2.76
N ALA A 114 -5.82 3.84 -2.03
CA ALA A 114 -4.45 3.73 -2.50
C ALA A 114 -3.97 2.30 -2.28
N ASP A 115 -3.39 1.68 -3.32
CA ASP A 115 -2.76 0.37 -3.21
C ASP A 115 -1.55 0.44 -2.28
N ILE A 116 -1.41 -0.54 -1.39
CA ILE A 116 -0.32 -0.59 -0.43
C ILE A 116 0.41 -1.92 -0.45
N VAL A 117 1.68 -1.91 -0.04
CA VAL A 117 2.39 -3.10 0.45
C VAL A 117 2.90 -2.84 1.86
N LEU A 118 2.78 -3.84 2.72
CA LEU A 118 3.20 -3.79 4.12
C LEU A 118 4.47 -4.59 4.34
N THR A 119 5.43 -3.92 4.98
CA THR A 119 6.62 -4.53 5.56
C THR A 119 6.49 -4.57 7.08
N GLY A 120 7.16 -5.51 7.75
CA GLY A 120 7.17 -5.59 9.22
C GLY A 120 5.89 -6.14 9.86
N SER A 121 4.90 -6.54 9.06
CA SER A 121 3.81 -7.41 9.52
C SER A 121 4.41 -8.73 9.98
N ALA A 122 4.19 -9.10 11.25
CA ALA A 122 4.71 -10.36 11.75
C ALA A 122 4.03 -11.50 10.97
N PRO A 123 4.79 -12.49 10.43
CA PRO A 123 4.15 -13.72 9.99
C PRO A 123 3.40 -14.28 11.19
N SER A 124 2.14 -14.70 10.97
CA SER A 124 1.33 -15.32 12.01
C SER A 124 2.06 -16.58 12.49
N VAL A 125 2.81 -16.46 13.59
CA VAL A 125 3.51 -17.58 14.19
C VAL A 125 2.44 -18.37 14.92
N THR A 126 1.87 -19.37 14.26
CA THR A 126 1.23 -20.46 15.00
C THR A 126 2.35 -21.11 15.80
N THR A 127 2.46 -20.76 17.07
CA THR A 127 3.37 -21.43 18.02
C THR A 127 2.86 -22.84 18.22
N ASP A 128 3.28 -23.74 17.34
CA ASP A 128 3.29 -25.15 17.66
C ASP A 128 4.54 -25.38 18.53
N ALA A 129 4.31 -25.66 19.81
CA ALA A 129 5.34 -25.82 20.81
C ALA A 129 6.10 -27.14 20.58
N SER A 130 6.98 -27.16 19.59
CA SER A 130 7.93 -28.25 19.38
C SER A 130 9.27 -27.90 20.00
N LYS A 131 9.50 -28.51 21.16
CA LYS A 131 10.76 -28.60 21.92
C LYS A 131 11.99 -28.67 21.00
N ALA A 132 12.75 -27.57 20.93
CA ALA A 132 14.04 -27.55 20.25
C ALA A 132 15.17 -27.95 21.22
N THR A 133 15.78 -29.11 20.95
CA THR A 133 17.01 -29.59 21.58
C THR A 133 18.18 -28.71 21.16
N ILE A 134 18.95 -28.23 22.14
CA ILE A 134 20.17 -27.44 21.95
C ILE A 134 21.24 -28.31 21.29
N ALA A 135 21.65 -27.98 20.07
CA ALA A 135 22.83 -28.54 19.44
C ALA A 135 23.98 -27.53 19.51
N THR A 136 25.02 -27.89 20.25
CA THR A 136 26.27 -27.16 20.46
C THR A 136 27.07 -27.08 19.15
N ALA A 137 27.43 -25.87 18.72
CA ALA A 137 28.30 -25.64 17.56
C ALA A 137 29.78 -25.61 18.00
N THR A 138 30.58 -26.52 17.43
CA THR A 138 32.04 -26.56 17.55
C THR A 138 32.66 -25.66 16.47
N ILE A 139 33.55 -24.75 16.90
CA ILE A 139 34.33 -23.84 16.06
C ILE A 139 35.66 -24.48 15.63
N ALA A 140 36.03 -24.32 14.36
CA ALA A 140 37.39 -24.51 13.83
C ALA A 140 37.57 -23.68 12.53
N PRO A 141 38.81 -23.30 12.16
CA PRO A 141 39.10 -21.94 11.67
C PRO A 141 39.30 -21.78 10.14
N GLU A 142 39.37 -20.49 9.82
CA GLU A 142 39.73 -19.74 8.61
C GLU A 142 40.75 -20.35 7.62
N ALA A 143 40.50 -20.14 6.33
CA ALA A 143 41.52 -20.21 5.27
C ALA A 143 41.31 -19.07 4.25
N THR A 144 42.42 -18.41 3.96
CA THR A 144 42.60 -17.19 3.16
C THR A 144 42.69 -17.42 1.64
N ALA A 145 42.32 -16.36 0.91
CA ALA A 145 42.78 -15.91 -0.41
C ALA A 145 42.52 -16.79 -1.66
N ASN A 146 41.88 -16.22 -2.69
CA ASN A 146 42.66 -15.68 -3.82
C ASN A 146 41.88 -14.70 -4.72
N GLU A 147 42.64 -13.80 -5.29
CA GLU A 147 42.35 -12.74 -6.25
C GLU A 147 42.15 -13.30 -7.67
N ALA A 148 41.17 -12.79 -8.43
CA ALA A 148 41.15 -12.88 -9.90
C ALA A 148 40.22 -11.83 -10.55
N GLU A 149 40.88 -10.80 -11.09
CA GLU A 149 40.72 -10.28 -12.45
C GLU A 149 39.45 -9.51 -12.88
N ALA A 150 39.69 -8.22 -13.14
CA ALA A 150 38.75 -7.23 -13.65
C ALA A 150 38.43 -7.45 -15.14
N LYS A 151 37.16 -7.67 -15.47
CA LYS A 151 36.66 -7.57 -16.84
C LYS A 151 36.09 -6.18 -17.12
N LYS A 152 36.82 -5.44 -17.96
CA LYS A 152 36.47 -4.13 -18.53
C LYS A 152 35.16 -4.24 -19.33
N ILE A 153 34.11 -3.52 -18.90
CA ILE A 153 32.85 -3.39 -19.65
C ILE A 153 32.85 -2.03 -20.34
N THR A 154 32.90 -2.05 -21.68
CA THR A 154 32.73 -0.87 -22.54
C THR A 154 31.28 -0.39 -22.54
N PRO A 155 31.00 0.92 -22.54
CA PRO A 155 29.64 1.44 -22.55
C PRO A 155 29.04 1.34 -23.96
N GLU A 156 27.95 0.59 -24.09
CA GLU A 156 27.14 0.55 -25.30
C GLU A 156 26.30 1.84 -25.42
N LYS A 157 26.33 2.44 -26.60
CA LYS A 157 25.67 3.71 -26.91
C LYS A 157 24.15 3.56 -26.86
N CYS A 158 23.53 4.30 -25.93
CA CYS A 158 22.09 4.57 -25.92
C CYS A 158 21.71 5.37 -27.19
N THR A 159 21.14 4.71 -28.21
CA THR A 159 20.59 5.39 -29.39
C THR A 159 19.14 5.78 -29.14
N ARG A 160 18.97 7.05 -28.75
CA ARG A 160 17.67 7.73 -28.60
C ARG A 160 17.00 7.87 -29.97
N ARG A 161 16.03 6.99 -30.30
CA ARG A 161 15.12 7.19 -31.44
C ARG A 161 14.25 8.42 -31.19
N GLN A 162 14.66 9.57 -31.69
CA GLN A 162 13.81 10.75 -31.81
C GLN A 162 12.73 10.47 -32.87
N ARG A 163 11.47 10.35 -32.46
CA ARG A 163 10.33 10.42 -33.39
C ARG A 163 10.20 11.88 -33.85
N ARG A 164 10.48 12.11 -35.14
CA ARG A 164 10.12 13.37 -35.82
C ARG A 164 8.60 13.48 -35.87
N LEU A 165 8.06 14.53 -35.27
CA LEU A 165 6.72 15.06 -35.56
C LEU A 165 6.83 15.87 -36.86
N THR A 166 6.35 15.31 -37.97
CA THR A 166 6.05 16.11 -39.17
C THR A 166 4.61 16.60 -39.06
N ARG A 167 4.50 17.91 -38.85
CA ARG A 167 3.30 18.73 -38.97
C ARG A 167 2.90 18.80 -40.44
N ALA A 168 1.74 18.25 -40.80
CA ALA A 168 1.13 18.47 -42.11
C ALA A 168 0.22 19.72 -42.00
N MET A 169 0.54 20.73 -42.80
CA MET A 169 -0.37 21.81 -43.19
C MET A 169 -1.03 21.36 -44.49
N ASN A 170 -2.36 21.32 -44.51
CA ASN A 170 -3.25 21.75 -45.58
C ASN A 170 -4.70 21.67 -45.09
#